data_AF-T1BQ54-F1
#
_entry.id   AF-T1BQ54-F1
#
_cell.length_a   1.000
_cell.length_b   1.000
_cell.length_c   1.000
_cell.angle_alpha   90.00
_cell.angle_beta   90.00
_cell.angle_gamma   90.00
#
_symmetry.space_group_name_H-M   'P 1'
#
loop_
_entity.id
_entity.type
_entity.pdbx_description
1 polymer ?
#
loop_
_entity_poly.entity_id
_entity_poly.type
_entity_poly.pdbx_seq_one_letter_code
_entity_poly.pdbx_strand_id
1 'polypeptide(L)'
;ALGNTEEAKRALWMILARLIEPGSRLANVRLAQRHAAVDVLGLNAFNEDDLYGAMDWIESRQRSIEKKLFSSRYGGKIPALYLYDVTSSYLEGMKNEYADFGYNRDKKRGKMQIVIGLLT
;
A
#
# COMPACT_ATOMS: atom_id res chain seq x y z
N ALA A 1 4.11 -6.34 -11.69
CA ALA A 1 2.85 -6.97 -11.20
C ALA A 1 1.61 -6.11 -11.44
N LEU A 2 1.68 -4.79 -11.25
CA LEU A 2 0.54 -3.88 -11.37
C LEU A 2 0.05 -3.70 -12.82
N GLY A 3 0.93 -3.71 -13.82
CA GLY A 3 0.56 -3.47 -15.22
C GLY A 3 0.81 -2.02 -15.61
N ASN A 4 0.13 -1.52 -16.65
CA ASN A 4 0.36 -0.20 -17.24
C ASN A 4 -0.91 0.66 -17.39
N THR A 5 -1.97 0.35 -16.63
CA THR A 5 -3.17 1.21 -16.60
C THR A 5 -2.90 2.48 -15.79
N GLU A 6 -3.77 3.49 -15.89
CA GLU A 6 -3.64 4.72 -15.09
C GLU A 6 -3.66 4.42 -13.59
N GLU A 7 -4.53 3.50 -13.13
CA GLU A 7 -4.59 3.10 -11.73
C GLU A 7 -3.30 2.40 -11.28
N ALA A 8 -2.71 1.57 -12.15
CA ALA A 8 -1.43 0.91 -11.88
C ALA A 8 -0.28 1.91 -11.73
N LYS A 9 -0.25 2.96 -12.57
CA LYS A 9 0.74 4.04 -12.47
C LYS A 9 0.50 4.91 -11.23
N ARG A 10 -0.75 5.21 -10.88
CA ARG A 10 -1.11 5.93 -9.64
C ARG A 10 -0.73 5.13 -8.39
N ALA A 11 -0.92 3.81 -8.42
CA ALA A 11 -0.45 2.89 -7.38
C ALA A 11 1.08 2.93 -7.25
N LEU A 12 1.81 2.87 -8.37
CA LEU A 12 3.26 3.02 -8.39
C LEU A 12 3.69 4.39 -7.82
N TRP A 13 3.01 5.47 -8.19
CA TRP A 13 3.25 6.80 -7.64
C TRP A 13 3.08 6.81 -6.12
N MET A 14 2.01 6.22 -5.57
CA MET A 14 1.81 6.15 -4.12
C MET A 14 2.94 5.39 -3.40
N ILE A 15 3.50 4.34 -4.03
CA ILE A 15 4.67 3.62 -3.50
C ILE A 15 5.89 4.54 -3.48
N LEU A 16 6.17 5.23 -4.59
CA LEU A 16 7.30 6.17 -4.69
C LEU A 16 7.16 7.34 -3.71
N ALA A 17 5.97 7.94 -3.62
CA ALA A 17 5.67 9.01 -2.68
C ALA A 17 5.93 8.58 -1.23
N ARG A 18 5.60 7.34 -0.87
CA ARG A 18 5.90 6.78 0.46
C ARG A 18 7.40 6.67 0.75
N LEU A 19 8.24 6.51 -0.27
CA LEU A 19 9.70 6.47 -0.12
C LEU A 19 10.32 7.88 -0.06
N ILE A 20 9.73 8.85 -0.75
CA ILE A 20 10.22 10.23 -0.83
C ILE A 20 9.80 11.03 0.41
N GLU A 21 8.50 11.18 0.61
CA GLU A 21 7.92 12.01 1.66
C GLU A 21 6.58 11.40 2.10
N PRO A 22 6.59 10.51 3.12
CA PRO A 22 5.38 9.86 3.61
C PRO A 22 4.29 10.88 3.99
N GLY A 23 3.13 10.80 3.35
CA GLY A 23 2.02 11.72 3.60
C GLY A 23 0.63 11.18 3.25
N SER A 24 -0.37 12.05 3.35
CA SER A 24 -1.75 11.77 2.94
C SER A 24 -1.90 11.71 1.41
N ARG A 25 -3.08 11.32 0.89
CA ARG A 25 -3.32 11.34 -0.56
C ARG A 25 -3.25 12.74 -1.15
N LEU A 26 -3.77 13.72 -0.44
CA LEU A 26 -3.60 15.12 -0.80
C LEU A 26 -2.12 15.53 -0.82
N ALA A 27 -1.32 15.09 0.16
CA ALA A 27 0.12 15.35 0.16
C ALA A 27 0.82 14.67 -1.04
N ASN A 28 0.42 13.45 -1.40
CA ASN A 28 0.95 12.74 -2.57
C ASN A 28 0.63 13.46 -3.89
N VAL A 29 -0.56 14.07 -4.04
CA VAL A 29 -0.91 14.88 -5.21
C VAL A 29 -0.01 16.12 -5.31
N ARG A 30 0.18 16.83 -4.19
CA ARG A 30 1.08 18.00 -4.15
C ARG A 30 2.53 17.61 -4.42
N LEU A 31 2.97 16.46 -3.91
CA LEU A 31 4.30 15.93 -4.17
C LEU A 31 4.49 15.61 -5.67
N ALA A 32 3.46 15.11 -6.35
CA ALA A 32 3.53 14.82 -7.79
C ALA A 32 3.77 16.10 -8.60
N GLN A 33 3.11 17.20 -8.22
CA GLN A 33 3.30 18.51 -8.83
C GLN A 33 4.70 19.06 -8.58
N ARG A 34 5.27 18.85 -7.39
CA ARG A 34 6.66 19.28 -7.06
C ARG A 34 7.74 18.53 -7.84
N HIS A 35 7.49 17.27 -8.22
CA HIS A 35 8.49 16.39 -8.83
C HIS A 35 8.18 15.96 -10.27
N ALA A 36 7.28 16.64 -10.97
CA ALA A 36 6.88 16.31 -12.35
C ALA A 36 6.52 14.81 -12.54
N ALA A 37 5.92 14.19 -11.52
CA ALA A 37 5.65 12.76 -11.52
C ALA A 37 4.69 12.36 -12.65
N VAL A 38 3.83 13.31 -13.05
CA VAL A 38 2.90 13.16 -14.17
C VAL A 38 3.67 12.86 -15.47
N ASP A 39 4.69 13.66 -15.76
CA ASP A 39 5.50 13.52 -16.98
C ASP A 39 6.39 12.26 -16.92
N VAL A 40 7.03 12.03 -15.76
CA VAL A 40 7.98 10.91 -15.59
C VAL A 40 7.28 9.56 -15.66
N LEU A 41 6.08 9.44 -15.09
CA LEU A 41 5.31 8.19 -15.08
C LEU A 41 4.30 8.11 -16.23
N GLY A 42 4.20 9.15 -17.07
CA GLY A 42 3.22 9.26 -18.15
C GLY A 42 1.78 9.13 -17.64
N LEU A 43 1.47 9.79 -16.52
CA LEU A 43 0.12 9.87 -15.95
C LEU A 43 -0.65 11.03 -16.58
N ASN A 44 -1.98 10.97 -16.51
CA ASN A 44 -2.79 12.18 -16.66
C ASN A 44 -2.79 12.99 -15.35
N ALA A 45 -3.21 14.26 -15.42
CA ALA A 45 -3.50 15.03 -14.21
C ALA A 45 -4.50 14.28 -13.30
N PHE A 46 -4.28 14.33 -12.00
CA PHE A 46 -5.07 13.60 -11.01
C PHE A 46 -5.19 14.35 -9.68
N ASN A 47 -6.19 13.98 -8.87
CA ASN A 47 -6.43 14.49 -7.53
C ASN A 47 -6.41 13.37 -6.47
N GLU A 48 -6.84 13.66 -5.24
CA GLU A 48 -6.89 12.68 -4.16
C GLU A 48 -7.91 11.56 -4.40
N ASP A 49 -9.07 11.86 -5.01
CA ASP A 49 -10.12 10.88 -5.32
C ASP A 49 -9.61 9.85 -6.32
N ASP A 50 -8.83 10.29 -7.30
CA ASP A 50 -8.13 9.43 -8.24
C ASP A 50 -7.16 8.46 -7.54
N LEU A 51 -6.51 8.88 -6.46
CA LEU A 51 -5.64 8.02 -5.66
C LEU A 51 -6.45 7.05 -4.80
N TYR A 52 -7.59 7.46 -4.27
CA TYR A 52 -8.52 6.56 -3.58
C TYR A 52 -9.09 5.50 -4.52
N GLY A 53 -9.51 5.88 -5.73
CA GLY A 53 -9.95 4.92 -6.75
C GLY A 53 -8.83 3.95 -7.16
N ALA A 54 -7.58 4.40 -7.17
CA ALA A 54 -6.44 3.49 -7.37
C ALA A 54 -6.26 2.49 -6.20
N MET A 55 -6.60 2.87 -4.96
CA MET A 55 -6.58 1.95 -3.81
C MET A 55 -7.67 0.87 -3.96
N ASP A 56 -8.89 1.25 -4.32
CA ASP A 56 -9.99 0.29 -4.59
C ASP A 56 -9.62 -0.67 -5.73
N TRP A 57 -8.96 -0.13 -6.76
CA TRP A 57 -8.45 -0.95 -7.86
C TRP A 57 -7.38 -1.95 -7.40
N ILE A 58 -6.47 -1.56 -6.48
CA ILE A 58 -5.48 -2.49 -5.89
C ILE A 58 -6.19 -3.59 -5.11
N GLU A 59 -7.15 -3.22 -4.26
CA GLU A 59 -7.91 -4.16 -3.43
C GLU A 59 -8.61 -5.22 -4.29
N SER A 60 -9.35 -4.80 -5.32
CA SER A 60 -10.06 -5.71 -6.22
C SER A 60 -9.14 -6.70 -6.97
N ARG A 61 -7.83 -6.40 -7.03
CA ARG A 61 -6.82 -7.17 -7.76
C ARG A 61 -5.78 -7.81 -6.85
N GLN A 62 -5.90 -7.69 -5.54
CA GLN A 62 -4.89 -8.09 -4.56
C GLN A 62 -4.34 -9.49 -4.86
N ARG A 63 -5.22 -10.49 -4.95
CA ARG A 63 -4.81 -11.89 -5.19
C ARG A 63 -4.04 -12.09 -6.50
N SER A 64 -4.38 -11.35 -7.55
CA SER A 64 -3.70 -11.43 -8.85
C SER A 64 -2.32 -10.78 -8.79
N ILE A 65 -2.22 -9.64 -8.11
CA ILE A 65 -0.97 -8.92 -7.89
C ILE A 65 -0.01 -9.78 -7.05
N GLU A 66 -0.48 -10.32 -5.92
CA GLU A 66 0.30 -11.18 -5.03
C GLU A 66 0.85 -12.41 -5.75
N LYS A 67 0.02 -13.12 -6.53
CA LYS A 67 0.46 -14.26 -7.34
C LYS A 67 1.57 -13.89 -8.33
N LYS A 68 1.43 -12.75 -9.02
CA LYS A 68 2.44 -12.25 -9.97
C LYS A 68 3.73 -11.87 -9.27
N LEU A 69 3.65 -11.20 -8.10
CA LEU A 69 4.82 -10.84 -7.30
C LEU A 69 5.55 -12.10 -6.80
N PHE A 70 4.81 -13.07 -6.26
CA PHE A 70 5.36 -14.33 -5.79
C PHE A 70 6.08 -15.09 -6.92
N SER A 71 5.40 -15.27 -8.06
CA SER A 71 5.97 -15.95 -9.23
C SER A 71 7.23 -15.23 -9.74
N SER A 72 7.22 -13.89 -9.79
CA SER A 72 8.38 -13.10 -10.21
C SER A 72 9.55 -13.18 -9.21
N ARG A 73 9.28 -13.24 -7.91
CA ARG A 73 10.32 -13.29 -6.87
C ARG A 73 11.03 -14.64 -6.84
N TYR A 74 10.30 -15.74 -6.99
CA TYR A 74 10.84 -17.09 -6.84
C TYR A 74 11.03 -17.84 -8.16
N GLY A 75 10.75 -17.22 -9.31
CA GLY A 75 10.87 -17.86 -10.62
C GLY A 75 10.04 -19.15 -10.75
N GLY A 76 8.86 -19.18 -10.10
CA GLY A 76 8.00 -20.36 -10.06
C GLY A 76 8.44 -21.48 -9.10
N LYS A 77 9.53 -21.31 -8.35
CA LYS A 77 9.97 -22.27 -7.34
C LYS A 77 9.25 -22.03 -6.01
N ILE A 78 9.06 -23.10 -5.24
CA ILE A 78 8.58 -23.01 -3.87
C ILE A 78 9.79 -22.78 -2.96
N PRO A 79 9.89 -21.66 -2.24
CA PRO A 79 11.00 -21.43 -1.32
C PRO A 79 10.87 -22.37 -0.11
N ALA A 80 12.03 -22.83 0.40
CA ALA A 80 12.11 -23.76 1.53
C ALA A 80 12.22 -23.06 2.90
N LEU A 81 12.50 -21.75 2.90
CA LEU A 81 12.56 -20.90 4.07
C LEU A 81 11.67 -19.69 3.82
N TYR A 82 10.87 -19.34 4.82
CA TYR A 82 10.17 -18.07 4.88
C TYR A 82 10.59 -17.34 6.14
N LEU A 83 10.98 -16.08 5.99
CA LEU A 83 11.17 -15.20 7.13
C LEU A 83 9.84 -14.51 7.44
N TYR A 84 9.46 -14.52 8.71
CA TYR A 84 8.24 -13.89 9.17
C TYR A 84 8.55 -12.84 10.25
N ASP A 85 7.95 -11.66 10.10
CA ASP A 85 7.98 -10.60 11.10
C ASP A 85 6.56 -10.06 11.34
N VAL A 86 6.34 -9.46 12.51
CA VAL A 86 5.05 -8.91 12.92
C VAL A 86 5.21 -7.47 13.33
N THR A 87 4.35 -6.62 12.78
CA THR A 87 4.16 -5.26 13.29
C THR A 87 2.71 -5.02 13.64
N SER A 88 2.46 -4.07 14.55
CA SER A 88 1.12 -3.64 14.93
C SER A 88 0.98 -2.15 14.74
N SER A 89 -0.22 -1.67 14.46
CA SER A 89 -0.56 -0.25 14.48
C SER A 89 -1.91 -0.04 15.13
N TYR A 90 -2.02 0.94 16.03
CA TYR A 90 -3.30 1.32 16.60
C TYR A 90 -4.03 2.25 15.64
N LEU A 91 -5.36 2.19 15.65
CA LEU A 91 -6.22 3.01 14.81
C LEU A 91 -7.10 3.92 15.67
N GLU A 92 -7.50 5.03 15.06
CA GLU A 92 -8.51 5.95 15.58
C GLU A 92 -9.82 5.80 14.76
N GLY A 93 -10.95 6.24 15.30
CA GLY A 93 -12.26 6.11 14.66
C GLY A 93 -12.96 4.77 14.91
N MET A 94 -14.18 4.62 14.38
CA MET A 94 -15.08 3.50 14.67
C MET A 94 -15.35 2.56 13.49
N LYS A 95 -14.87 2.90 12.28
CA LYS A 95 -15.14 2.14 11.05
C LYS A 95 -13.87 1.44 10.57
N ASN A 96 -13.44 0.43 11.32
CA ASN A 96 -12.22 -0.31 11.05
C ASN A 96 -12.54 -1.81 10.98
N GLU A 97 -12.75 -2.34 9.78
CA GLU A 97 -13.18 -3.74 9.57
C GLU A 97 -12.16 -4.77 10.06
N TYR A 98 -10.86 -4.45 9.94
CA TYR A 98 -9.76 -5.36 10.30
C TYR A 98 -9.16 -5.10 11.68
N ALA A 99 -9.66 -4.12 12.42
CA ALA A 99 -9.09 -3.77 13.71
C ALA A 99 -9.83 -4.45 14.86
N ASP A 100 -9.10 -4.79 15.91
CA ASP A 100 -9.67 -5.36 17.13
C ASP A 100 -8.91 -4.86 18.37
N PHE A 101 -9.50 -4.97 19.54
CA PHE A 101 -8.80 -4.73 20.79
C PHE A 101 -7.81 -5.87 21.07
N GLY A 102 -6.63 -5.52 21.57
CA GLY A 102 -5.69 -6.53 22.01
C GLY A 102 -4.41 -5.90 22.55
N TYR A 103 -3.37 -6.72 22.62
CA TYR A 103 -2.06 -6.29 23.07
C TYR A 103 -1.23 -5.82 21.87
N ASN A 104 -1.00 -4.51 21.76
CA ASN A 104 -0.11 -3.97 20.72
C ASN A 104 1.32 -3.81 21.25
N ARG A 105 2.31 -3.82 20.35
CA ARG A 105 3.73 -3.64 20.72
C ARG A 105 3.97 -2.32 21.48
N ASP A 106 3.22 -1.28 21.12
CA ASP A 106 3.39 0.07 21.67
C ASP A 106 2.64 0.31 22.99
N LYS A 107 2.04 -0.75 23.57
CA LYS A 107 1.27 -0.74 24.84
C LYS A 107 0.19 0.35 24.94
N LYS A 108 -0.41 0.74 23.81
CA LYS A 108 -1.52 1.71 23.73
C LYS A 108 -2.81 1.06 24.22
N ARG A 109 -3.31 1.54 25.36
CA ARG A 109 -4.55 1.08 25.99
C ARG A 109 -5.78 1.74 25.36
N GLY A 110 -6.88 1.00 25.29
CA GLY A 110 -8.19 1.52 24.90
C GLY A 110 -8.33 1.87 23.41
N LYS A 111 -7.44 1.34 22.56
CA LYS A 111 -7.46 1.56 21.11
C LYS A 111 -7.56 0.23 20.38
N MET A 112 -8.35 0.19 19.31
CA MET A 112 -8.35 -0.93 18.37
C MET A 112 -7.04 -0.91 17.58
N GLN A 113 -6.59 -2.08 17.15
CA GLN A 113 -5.33 -2.26 16.45
C GLN A 113 -5.46 -3.22 15.28
N ILE A 114 -4.57 -3.05 14.31
CA ILE A 114 -4.32 -4.03 13.25
C ILE A 114 -2.94 -4.66 13.47
N VAL A 115 -2.86 -5.97 13.27
CA VAL A 115 -1.60 -6.72 13.27
C VAL A 115 -1.29 -7.11 11.83
N ILE A 116 -0.09 -6.74 11.37
CA ILE A 116 0.38 -6.97 10.01
C ILE A 116 1.52 -7.98 10.09
N GLY A 117 1.32 -9.14 9.49
CA GLY A 117 2.35 -10.14 9.29
C GLY A 117 3.06 -9.92 7.95
N LEU A 118 4.38 -9.85 7.97
CA LEU A 118 5.22 -9.79 6.78
C LEU A 118 5.88 -11.16 6.57
N LEU A 119 5.67 -11.76 5.40
CA LEU A 119 6.28 -13.03 5.00
C LEU A 119 7.20 -12.80 3.78
N THR A 120 8.48 -13.19 3.86
CA THR A 120 9.49 -12.92 2.80
C THR A 120 10.41 -14.08 2.47
#